data_AF-A0A242CKP2-F1
#
_entry.id   AF-A0A242CKP2-F1
#
_cell.length_a   1.000
_cell.length_b   1.000
_cell.length_c   1.000
_cell.angle_alpha   90.00
_cell.angle_beta   90.00
_cell.angle_gamma   90.00
#
_symmetry.space_group_name_H-M   'P 1'
#
loop_
_entity.id
_entity.type
_entity.pdbx_description
1 polymer ?
#
loop_
_entity_poly.entity_id
_entity_poly.type
_entity_poly.pdbx_seq_one_letter_code
_entity_poly.pdbx_strand_id
1 'polypeptide(L)'
;MYKDIEERIAELREKYKELPPEKKAEWEHQIKKRNFINYKKIELVKSDLLRLEARRAQLELCEKGKELELVEKKINCKKEKLLRYLGKQIDQ
;
A
#
# COMPACT_ATOMS: atom_id res chain seq x y z
N MET A 1 -23.79 7.33 -10.38
CA MET A 1 -23.02 8.58 -10.52
C MET A 1 -21.68 8.34 -9.84
N TYR A 2 -20.56 8.36 -10.56
CA TYR A 2 -19.26 8.18 -9.94
C TYR A 2 -19.00 9.40 -9.04
N LYS A 3 -18.83 9.20 -7.72
CA LYS A 3 -18.33 10.26 -6.84
C LYS A 3 -17.03 10.78 -7.41
N ASP A 4 -16.81 12.09 -7.33
CA ASP A 4 -15.57 12.68 -7.78
C ASP A 4 -14.40 12.03 -7.03
N ILE A 5 -13.29 11.83 -7.73
CA ILE A 5 -12.11 11.17 -7.15
C ILE A 5 -11.64 11.96 -5.91
N GLU A 6 -11.81 13.28 -5.95
CA GLU A 6 -11.49 14.18 -4.84
C GLU A 6 -12.34 13.91 -3.59
N GLU A 7 -13.65 13.68 -3.73
CA GLU A 7 -14.54 13.33 -2.62
C GLU A 7 -14.12 12.01 -1.98
N ARG A 8 -13.79 10.99 -2.79
CA ARG A 8 -13.32 9.70 -2.29
C ARG A 8 -11.97 9.82 -1.57
N ILE A 9 -11.07 10.67 -2.07
CA ILE A 9 -9.80 10.95 -1.39
C ILE A 9 -10.06 11.65 -0.04
N ALA A 10 -10.99 12.60 0.02
CA ALA A 10 -11.35 13.30 1.24
C ALA A 10 -11.93 12.35 2.30
N GLU A 11 -12.87 11.48 1.91
CA GLU A 11 -13.45 10.45 2.79
C GLU A 11 -12.39 9.50 3.35
N LEU A 12 -11.39 9.12 2.54
CA LEU A 12 -10.28 8.29 2.98
C LEU A 12 -9.40 9.03 3.99
N ARG A 13 -9.08 10.31 3.73
CA ARG A 13 -8.27 11.13 4.65
C ARG A 13 -8.93 11.28 6.01
N GLU A 14 -10.24 11.49 6.03
CA GLU A 14 -11.03 11.59 7.25
C GLU A 14 -11.10 10.26 8.00
N LYS A 15 -11.41 9.16 7.30
CA LYS A 15 -11.52 7.82 7.89
C LYS A 15 -10.24 7.35 8.57
N TYR A 16 -9.08 7.63 7.97
CA TYR A 16 -7.79 7.13 8.45
C TYR A 16 -7.00 8.13 9.28
N LYS A 17 -7.55 9.32 9.58
CA LYS A 17 -6.90 10.43 10.32
C LYS A 17 -5.49 10.70 9.81
N GLU A 18 -5.40 11.40 8.68
CA GLU A 18 -4.15 11.68 7.98
C GLU A 18 -3.04 12.17 8.93
N LEU A 19 -1.90 11.48 8.90
CA LEU A 19 -0.72 11.89 9.67
C LEU A 19 -0.17 13.20 9.05
N PRO A 20 0.15 14.23 9.86
CA PRO A 20 0.74 15.46 9.35
C PRO A 20 1.96 15.16 8.46
N PRO A 21 2.12 15.84 7.31
CA PRO A 21 3.21 15.57 6.36
C PRO A 21 4.60 15.65 7.02
N GLU A 22 4.78 16.57 7.95
CA GLU A 22 6.03 16.77 8.71
C GLU A 22 6.37 15.56 9.58
N LYS A 23 5.40 15.07 10.36
CA LYS A 23 5.58 13.86 11.20
C LYS A 23 5.86 12.64 10.35
N LYS A 24 5.21 12.55 9.18
CA LYS A 24 5.47 11.47 8.21
C LYS A 24 6.91 11.51 7.71
N ALA A 25 7.41 12.69 7.32
CA ALA A 25 8.78 12.86 6.84
C ALA A 25 9.81 12.54 7.93
N GLU A 26 9.55 12.96 9.17
CA GLU A 26 10.42 12.66 10.31
C GLU A 26 10.50 11.16 10.59
N TRP A 27 9.35 10.47 10.66
CA TRP A 27 9.31 9.02 10.85
C TRP A 27 10.01 8.29 9.72
N GLU A 28 9.77 8.72 8.49
CA GLU A 28 10.42 8.13 7.33
C GLU A 28 11.95 8.30 7.39
N HIS A 29 12.43 9.48 7.83
CA HIS A 29 13.85 9.72 8.05
C HIS A 29 14.43 8.79 9.13
N GLN A 30 13.74 8.63 10.28
CA GLN A 30 14.18 7.73 11.35
C GLN A 30 14.22 6.26 10.90
N ILE A 31 13.20 5.80 10.15
CA ILE A 31 13.15 4.43 9.61
C ILE A 31 14.28 4.20 8.59
N LYS A 32 14.53 5.16 7.69
CA LYS A 32 15.64 5.12 6.74
C LYS A 32 16.98 5.00 7.45
N LYS A 33 17.19 5.79 8.50
CA LYS A 33 18.44 5.78 9.29
C LYS A 33 18.64 4.47 10.03
N ARG A 34 17.58 3.88 10.58
CA ARG A 34 17.63 2.64 11.35
C ARG A 34 17.96 1.43 10.48
N ASN A 35 17.27 1.28 9.35
CA ASN A 35 17.52 0.15 8.43
C ASN A 35 17.09 0.49 7.00
N PHE A 36 17.99 1.16 6.27
CA PHE A 36 17.76 1.59 4.89
C PHE A 36 17.41 0.43 3.94
N ILE A 37 18.03 -0.73 4.10
CA ILE A 37 17.79 -1.91 3.25
C ILE A 37 16.35 -2.41 3.46
N ASN A 38 15.90 -2.54 4.72
CA ASN A 38 14.52 -2.94 4.99
C ASN A 38 13.53 -1.88 4.53
N TYR A 39 13.83 -0.59 4.73
CA TYR A 39 13.02 0.49 4.19
C TYR A 39 12.87 0.37 2.66
N LYS A 40 13.96 0.17 1.92
CA LYS A 40 13.90 -0.03 0.45
C LYS A 40 13.09 -1.26 0.05
N LYS A 41 13.21 -2.37 0.78
CA LYS A 41 12.38 -3.57 0.55
C LYS A 41 10.90 -3.29 0.77
N ILE A 42 10.55 -2.51 1.80
CA ILE A 42 9.18 -2.08 2.08
C ILE A 42 8.63 -1.22 0.95
N GLU A 43 9.39 -0.21 0.50
CA GLU A 43 8.97 0.68 -0.60
C GLU A 43 8.76 -0.09 -1.91
N LEU A 44 9.64 -1.06 -2.21
CA LEU A 44 9.45 -1.93 -3.37
C LEU A 44 8.14 -2.75 -3.28
N VAL A 45 7.84 -3.30 -2.11
CA VAL A 45 6.60 -4.07 -1.91
C VAL A 45 5.36 -3.17 -2.00
N LYS A 46 5.42 -1.94 -1.46
CA LYS A 46 4.32 -0.95 -1.60
C LYS A 46 4.08 -0.58 -3.06
N SER A 47 5.14 -0.31 -3.83
CA SER A 47 5.04 0.00 -5.25
C SER A 47 4.44 -1.17 -6.05
N ASP A 48 4.88 -2.39 -5.77
CA ASP A 48 4.29 -3.60 -6.38
C ASP A 48 2.80 -3.75 -6.04
N LEU A 49 2.42 -3.52 -4.78
CA LEU A 49 1.02 -3.59 -4.34
C LEU A 49 0.16 -2.55 -5.05
N LEU A 50 0.64 -1.30 -5.17
CA LEU A 50 -0.08 -0.25 -5.89
C LEU A 50 -0.36 -0.65 -7.34
N ARG A 51 0.64 -1.20 -8.03
CA ARG A 51 0.49 -1.69 -9.41
C ARG A 51 -0.50 -2.86 -9.51
N LEU A 52 -0.46 -3.79 -8.56
CA LEU A 52 -1.39 -4.93 -8.54
C LEU A 52 -2.83 -4.50 -8.25
N GLU A 53 -3.05 -3.57 -7.32
CA GLU A 53 -4.39 -3.03 -7.01
C GLU A 53 -4.95 -2.23 -8.20
N ALA A 54 -4.11 -1.46 -8.90
CA ALA A 54 -4.52 -0.81 -10.15
C ALA A 54 -4.94 -1.83 -11.22
N ARG A 55 -4.17 -2.91 -11.38
CA ARG A 55 -4.51 -4.01 -12.29
C ARG A 55 -5.78 -4.75 -11.86
N ARG A 56 -5.99 -4.97 -10.56
CA ARG A 56 -7.20 -5.56 -10.00
C ARG A 56 -8.43 -4.73 -10.38
N ALA A 57 -8.37 -3.42 -10.15
CA ALA A 57 -9.47 -2.50 -10.52
C ALA A 57 -9.77 -2.52 -12.02
N GLN A 58 -8.73 -2.56 -12.88
CA GLN A 58 -8.92 -2.70 -14.33
C GLN A 58 -9.61 -4.01 -14.70
N LEU A 59 -9.20 -5.14 -14.10
CA LEU A 59 -9.78 -6.46 -14.39
C LEU A 59 -11.21 -6.61 -13.87
N GLU A 60 -11.52 -5.98 -12.73
CA GLU A 60 -12.87 -5.89 -12.16
C GLU A 60 -13.83 -5.19 -13.14
N LEU A 61 -13.38 -4.10 -13.78
CA LEU A 61 -14.15 -3.40 -14.82
C LEU A 61 -14.30 -4.19 -16.12
N CYS A 62 -13.38 -5.11 -16.43
CA CYS A 62 -13.41 -5.92 -17.66
C CYS A 62 -14.04 -7.31 -17.47
N GLU A 63 -14.65 -7.59 -16.31
CA GLU A 63 -15.31 -8.87 -15.97
C GLU A 63 -14.43 -10.13 -16.15
N LYS A 64 -13.10 -9.97 -16.03
CA LYS A 64 -12.14 -11.07 -16.20
C LYS A 64 -11.92 -11.87 -14.91
N GLY A 65 -12.95 -12.57 -14.45
CA GLY A 65 -12.98 -13.24 -13.13
C GLY A 65 -11.78 -14.15 -12.82
N LYS A 66 -11.31 -14.97 -13.77
CA LYS A 66 -10.16 -15.88 -13.56
C LYS A 66 -8.83 -15.13 -13.38
N GLU A 67 -8.61 -14.06 -14.13
CA GLU A 67 -7.39 -13.24 -13.99
C GLU A 67 -7.44 -12.40 -12.71
N LEU A 68 -8.63 -11.93 -12.33
CA LEU A 68 -8.88 -11.19 -11.11
C LEU A 68 -8.47 -12.00 -9.87
N GLU A 69 -8.94 -13.24 -9.76
CA GLU A 69 -8.62 -14.12 -8.62
C GLU A 69 -7.11 -14.36 -8.48
N LEU A 70 -6.40 -14.53 -9.60
CA LEU A 70 -4.94 -14.68 -9.61
C LEU A 70 -4.22 -13.40 -9.13
N VAL A 71 -4.72 -12.23 -9.51
CA VAL A 71 -4.17 -10.94 -9.05
C VAL A 71 -4.44 -10.75 -7.55
N GLU A 72 -5.63 -11.10 -7.06
CA GLU A 72 -5.99 -11.02 -5.65
C GLU A 72 -5.12 -11.94 -4.77
N LYS A 73 -4.87 -13.17 -5.22
CA LYS A 73 -3.92 -14.07 -4.54
C LYS A 73 -2.52 -13.45 -4.45
N LYS A 74 -2.03 -12.84 -5.54
CA LYS A 74 -0.72 -12.15 -5.55
C LYS A 74 -0.70 -10.94 -4.60
N ILE A 75 -1.78 -10.16 -4.56
CA ILE A 75 -1.95 -9.04 -3.63
C ILE A 75 -1.83 -9.54 -2.19
N ASN A 76 -2.54 -10.61 -1.83
CA ASN A 76 -2.49 -11.18 -0.47
C ASN A 76 -1.07 -11.63 -0.08
N CYS A 77 -0.38 -12.36 -0.96
CA CYS A 77 1.01 -12.75 -0.70
C CYS A 77 1.94 -11.54 -0.48
N LYS A 78 1.72 -10.44 -1.23
CA LYS A 78 2.49 -9.21 -1.08
C LYS A 78 2.14 -8.45 0.20
N LYS A 79 0.86 -8.42 0.60
CA LYS A 79 0.40 -7.87 1.89
C LYS A 79 1.05 -8.60 3.06
N GLU A 80 1.05 -9.92 3.06
CA GLU A 80 1.76 -10.71 4.07
C GLU A 80 3.27 -10.42 4.11
N LYS A 81 3.90 -10.30 2.93
CA LYS A 81 5.34 -9.97 2.85
C LYS A 81 5.62 -8.60 3.44
N LEU A 82 4.75 -7.61 3.18
CA LEU A 82 4.84 -6.28 3.77
C LEU A 82 4.71 -6.34 5.30
N LEU A 83 3.70 -7.05 5.82
CA LEU A 83 3.51 -7.21 7.26
C LEU A 83 4.73 -7.86 7.93
N ARG A 84 5.33 -8.88 7.31
CA ARG A 84 6.58 -9.50 7.80
C ARG A 84 7.74 -8.52 7.86
N TYR A 85 7.86 -7.58 6.92
CA TYR A 85 8.90 -6.55 6.98
C TYR A 85 8.61 -5.49 8.04
N LEU A 86 7.33 -5.12 8.22
CA LEU A 86 6.92 -4.15 9.24
C LEU A 86 7.08 -4.71 10.66
N GLY A 87 6.68 -5.96 10.92
CA GLY A 87 6.89 -6.62 12.22
C GLY A 87 8.38 -6.66 12.60
N LYS A 88 9.24 -7.01 11.63
CA LYS A 88 10.71 -6.96 11.81
C LYS A 88 11.27 -5.56 12.12
N GLN A 89 10.55 -4.48 11.84
CA GLN A 89 10.96 -3.12 12.21
C GLN A 89 10.47 -2.71 13.61
N ILE A 90 9.43 -3.37 14.14
CA ILE A 90 8.86 -3.12 15.47
C ILE A 90 9.63 -3.91 16.55
N ASP A 91 10.05 -5.13 16.24
CA ASP A 91 10.76 -6.02 17.17
C ASP A 91 12.29 -5.75 17.26
N GLN A 92 12.80 -4.83 16.44
CA GLN A 92 14.20 -4.36 16.47
C GLN A 92 14.28 -3.02 17.18
#